data_AF-A0AAD7MJF6-F1
#
_entry.id   AF-A0AAD7MJF6-F1
#
_cell.length_a   1.000
_cell.length_b   1.000
_cell.length_c   1.000
_cell.angle_alpha   90.00
_cell.angle_beta   90.00
_cell.angle_gamma   90.00
#
_symmetry.space_group_name_H-M   'P 1'
#
loop_
_entity.id
_entity.type
_entity.pdbx_description
1 polymer ?
#
loop_
_entity_poly.entity_id
_entity_poly.type
_entity_poly.pdbx_seq_one_letter_code
_entity_poly.pdbx_strand_id
1 'polypeptide(L)'
;MAQCTSNVGTDDACHTLRRVRQLILSDAGINVGGVQITAPIIRLHLQESGFNNSAISSLLDTSDRQNIIAALSLLATLQALGDPAPGSTHIFCVIREALRTLGGLGTTNPA
;
A
#
# COMPACT_ATOMS: atom_id res chain seq x y z
N MET A 1 -7.75 -20.41 -2.34
CA MET A 1 -8.84 -19.46 -2.01
C MET A 1 -8.81 -19.24 -0.50
N ALA A 2 -8.23 -18.14 -0.02
CA ALA A 2 -8.21 -17.83 1.41
C ALA A 2 -9.51 -17.10 1.77
N GLN A 3 -10.50 -17.86 2.25
CA GLN A 3 -11.69 -17.30 2.89
C GLN A 3 -11.32 -17.01 4.35
N CYS A 4 -11.38 -15.75 4.78
CA CYS A 4 -11.37 -15.42 6.21
C CYS A 4 -12.66 -15.99 6.78
N THR A 5 -12.58 -17.18 7.38
CA THR A 5 -13.70 -17.84 8.05
C THR A 5 -13.69 -17.43 9.51
N SER A 6 -14.66 -16.59 9.88
CA SER A 6 -15.23 -16.37 11.21
C SER A 6 -14.57 -17.17 12.34
N ASN A 7 -13.59 -16.60 13.03
CA ASN A 7 -13.21 -17.03 14.37
C ASN A 7 -12.39 -15.93 15.05
N VAL A 8 -13.00 -15.37 16.10
CA VAL A 8 -12.52 -14.35 17.06
C VAL A 8 -10.98 -14.28 17.12
N GLY A 9 -10.40 -13.32 16.38
CA GLY A 9 -8.96 -13.02 16.34
C GLY A 9 -8.37 -12.78 14.93
N THR A 10 -8.91 -13.40 13.89
CA THR A 10 -8.42 -13.25 12.49
C THR A 10 -9.27 -12.33 11.62
N ASP A 11 -10.53 -12.13 11.99
CA ASP A 11 -11.47 -11.23 11.30
C ASP A 11 -11.04 -9.76 11.43
N ASP A 12 -10.49 -9.36 12.57
CA ASP A 12 -10.06 -7.98 12.82
C ASP A 12 -8.87 -7.56 11.95
N ALA A 13 -7.93 -8.47 11.68
CA ALA A 13 -6.81 -8.23 10.78
C ALA A 13 -7.31 -8.10 9.33
N CYS A 14 -8.19 -9.00 8.89
CA CYS A 14 -8.84 -8.92 7.58
C CYS A 14 -9.61 -7.59 7.41
N HIS A 15 -10.35 -7.15 8.45
CA HIS A 15 -11.05 -5.87 8.45
C HIS A 15 -10.12 -4.66 8.45
N THR A 16 -9.05 -4.70 9.24
CA THR A 16 -8.05 -3.63 9.31
C THR A 16 -7.37 -3.45 7.96
N LEU A 17 -6.97 -4.53 7.29
CA LEU A 17 -6.36 -4.47 5.96
C LEU A 17 -7.30 -3.88 4.90
N ARG A 18 -8.59 -4.27 4.92
CA ARG A 18 -9.60 -3.66 4.04
C ARG A 18 -9.73 -2.17 4.30
N ARG A 19 -9.79 -1.76 5.56
CA ARG A 19 -9.91 -0.35 5.96
C ARG A 19 -8.67 0.45 5.58
N VAL A 20 -7.47 -0.09 5.80
CA VAL A 20 -6.19 0.53 5.40
C VAL A 20 -6.17 0.72 3.88
N ARG A 21 -6.50 -0.30 3.09
CA ARG A 21 -6.60 -0.17 1.64
C ARG A 21 -7.60 0.91 1.22
N GLN A 22 -8.78 0.94 1.85
CA GLN A 22 -9.80 1.94 1.55
C GLN A 22 -9.33 3.36 1.88
N LEU A 23 -8.61 3.56 2.98
CA LEU A 23 -8.04 4.85 3.35
C LEU A 23 -6.95 5.30 2.37
N ILE A 24 -6.04 4.39 2.01
CA ILE A 24 -4.96 4.64 1.05
C ILE A 24 -5.51 5.03 -0.33
N LEU A 25 -6.57 4.35 -0.78
CA LEU A 25 -7.21 4.58 -2.08
C LEU A 25 -8.31 5.64 -2.04
N SER A 26 -8.58 6.26 -0.88
CA SER A 26 -9.51 7.38 -0.80
C SER A 26 -8.92 8.63 -1.44
N ASP A 27 -9.77 9.56 -1.87
CA ASP A 27 -9.36 10.86 -2.41
C ASP A 27 -8.53 11.66 -1.38
N ALA A 28 -8.91 11.54 -0.10
CA ALA A 28 -8.17 12.13 1.01
C ALA A 28 -6.78 11.50 1.18
N GLY A 29 -6.64 10.18 0.98
CA GLY A 29 -5.42 9.43 1.25
C GLY A 29 -5.15 9.21 2.74
N ILE A 30 -3.90 8.92 3.09
CA ILE A 30 -3.44 8.69 4.47
C ILE A 30 -2.19 9.51 4.77
N ASN A 31 -2.11 10.09 5.97
CA ASN A 31 -0.90 10.78 6.43
C ASN A 31 0.04 9.78 7.11
N VAL A 32 1.28 9.68 6.62
CA VAL A 32 2.34 8.83 7.19
C VAL A 32 3.56 9.70 7.44
N GLY A 33 3.94 9.90 8.71
CA GLY A 33 5.12 10.69 9.06
C GLY A 33 5.08 12.16 8.60
N GLY A 34 3.89 12.76 8.48
CA GLY A 34 3.71 14.13 7.97
C GLY A 34 3.60 14.23 6.44
N VAL A 35 3.63 13.10 5.74
CA VAL A 35 3.46 13.02 4.29
C VAL A 35 2.05 12.54 3.96
N GLN A 36 1.31 13.34 3.18
CA GLN A 36 0.03 12.91 2.63
C GLN A 36 0.25 11.94 1.48
N ILE A 37 -0.09 10.67 1.68
CA ILE A 37 0.00 9.60 0.68
C ILE A 37 -1.36 9.41 0.03
N THR A 38 -1.42 9.60 -1.29
CA THR A 38 -2.62 9.44 -2.11
C THR A 38 -2.37 8.41 -3.23
N ALA A 39 -3.45 7.89 -3.82
CA ALA A 39 -3.34 6.95 -4.94
C ALA A 39 -2.50 7.48 -6.14
N PRO A 40 -2.59 8.77 -6.53
CA PRO A 40 -1.69 9.34 -7.55
C PRO A 40 -0.20 9.28 -7.17
N ILE A 41 0.14 9.54 -5.90
CA ILE A 41 1.52 9.44 -5.41
C ILE A 41 2.01 8.00 -5.47
N ILE A 42 1.20 7.05 -5.03
CA ILE A 42 1.53 5.62 -5.12
C ILE A 42 1.77 5.21 -6.57
N ARG A 43 0.88 5.62 -7.49
CA ARG A 43 1.03 5.36 -8.92
C ARG A 43 2.36 5.86 -9.46
N LEU A 44 2.72 7.11 -9.17
CA LEU A 44 3.99 7.71 -9.59
C LEU A 44 5.19 6.87 -9.11
N HIS A 45 5.21 6.53 -7.82
CA HIS A 45 6.30 5.77 -7.22
C HIS A 45 6.40 4.33 -7.78
N LEU A 46 5.28 3.70 -8.12
CA LEU A 46 5.26 2.39 -8.77
C LEU A 46 5.73 2.46 -10.22
N GLN A 47 5.34 3.49 -10.98
CA GLN A 47 5.81 3.70 -12.35
C GLN A 47 7.33 3.87 -12.40
N GLU A 48 7.89 4.68 -11.50
CA GLU A 48 9.34 4.88 -11.37
C GLU A 48 10.08 3.59 -10.99
N SER A 49 9.42 2.68 -10.29
CA SER A 49 9.96 1.36 -9.95
C SER A 49 9.78 0.32 -11.06
N GLY A 50 9.29 0.72 -12.24
CA GLY A 50 9.17 -0.13 -13.42
C GLY A 50 7.88 -0.96 -13.50
N PHE A 51 6.89 -0.69 -12.66
CA PHE A 51 5.59 -1.38 -12.74
C PHE A 51 4.82 -0.91 -13.97
N ASN A 52 4.24 -1.85 -14.71
CA ASN A 52 3.41 -1.52 -15.87
C ASN A 52 2.06 -0.89 -15.44
N ASN A 53 1.50 -0.05 -16.31
CA ASN A 53 0.26 0.68 -16.00
C ASN A 53 -0.93 -0.25 -15.70
N SER A 54 -0.98 -1.44 -16.29
CA SER A 54 -2.03 -2.42 -16.07
C SER A 54 -1.97 -3.04 -14.67
N ALA A 55 -0.77 -3.40 -14.20
CA ALA A 55 -0.54 -3.92 -12.84
C ALA A 55 -0.85 -2.85 -11.81
N ILE A 56 -0.43 -1.60 -12.04
CA ILE A 56 -0.74 -0.49 -11.12
C ILE A 56 -2.25 -0.25 -11.05
N SER A 57 -2.94 -0.26 -12.20
CA SER A 57 -4.39 -0.07 -12.23
C SER A 57 -5.12 -1.20 -11.51
N SER A 58 -4.65 -2.44 -11.65
CA SER A 58 -5.19 -3.59 -10.90
C SER A 58 -4.94 -3.47 -9.39
N LEU A 59 -3.75 -3.04 -8.98
CA LEU A 59 -3.37 -2.85 -7.58
C LEU A 59 -4.23 -1.78 -6.89
N LEU A 60 -4.46 -0.67 -7.60
CA LEU A 60 -5.20 0.51 -7.14
C LEU A 60 -6.70 0.46 -7.45
N ASP A 61 -7.20 -0.64 -8.02
CA ASP A 61 -8.61 -0.77 -8.39
C ASP A 61 -9.51 -0.83 -7.14
N THR A 62 -10.46 0.09 -7.03
CA THR A 62 -11.36 0.15 -5.87
C THR A 62 -12.67 -0.62 -6.07
N SER A 63 -12.85 -1.28 -7.22
CA SER A 63 -14.09 -1.96 -7.60
C SER A 63 -14.37 -3.15 -6.68
N ASP A 64 -13.34 -3.92 -6.30
CA ASP A 64 -13.47 -4.98 -5.30
C ASP A 64 -12.95 -4.54 -3.91
N ARG A 65 -13.85 -3.96 -3.13
CA ARG A 65 -13.59 -3.50 -1.75
C ARG A 65 -13.35 -4.65 -0.76
N GLN A 66 -13.70 -5.89 -1.12
CA GLN A 66 -13.57 -7.05 -0.24
C GLN A 66 -12.31 -7.86 -0.51
N ASN A 67 -11.53 -7.50 -1.53
CA ASN A 67 -10.34 -8.21 -1.94
C ASN A 67 -9.16 -7.95 -0.99
N ILE A 68 -9.02 -8.82 0.01
CA ILE A 68 -7.91 -8.80 0.97
C ILE A 68 -6.58 -9.12 0.28
N ILE A 69 -6.59 -9.96 -0.77
CA ILE A 69 -5.39 -10.26 -1.53
C ILE A 69 -4.86 -9.00 -2.20
N ALA A 70 -5.72 -8.18 -2.78
CA ALA A 70 -5.32 -6.89 -3.35
C ALA A 70 -4.74 -5.93 -2.30
N ALA A 71 -5.27 -5.94 -1.07
CA ALA A 71 -4.70 -5.16 0.04
C ALA A 71 -3.29 -5.63 0.42
N LEU A 72 -3.10 -6.94 0.57
CA LEU A 72 -1.80 -7.54 0.88
C LEU A 72 -0.79 -7.32 -0.25
N SER A 73 -1.21 -7.51 -1.51
CA SER A 73 -0.37 -7.25 -2.67
C SER A 73 0.04 -5.79 -2.75
N LEU A 74 -0.85 -4.85 -2.44
CA LEU A 74 -0.51 -3.42 -2.36
C LEU A 74 0.57 -3.16 -1.31
N LEU A 75 0.35 -3.61 -0.06
CA LEU A 75 1.31 -3.38 1.03
C LEU A 75 2.67 -4.04 0.76
N ALA A 76 2.68 -5.29 0.30
CA ALA A 76 3.92 -5.99 -0.07
C ALA A 76 4.66 -5.26 -1.20
N THR A 77 3.92 -4.74 -2.20
CA THR A 77 4.52 -3.98 -3.30
C THR A 77 5.11 -2.65 -2.81
N LEU A 78 4.45 -1.96 -1.90
CA LEU A 78 4.95 -0.72 -1.30
C LEU A 78 6.20 -0.97 -0.44
N GLN A 79 6.23 -2.07 0.30
CA GLN A 79 7.38 -2.47 1.11
C GLN A 79 8.60 -2.84 0.25
N ALA A 80 8.36 -3.48 -0.90
CA ALA A 80 9.38 -3.90 -1.85
C ALA A 80 9.89 -2.77 -2.77
N LEU A 81 9.42 -1.53 -2.57
CA LEU A 81 9.94 -0.38 -3.31
C LEU A 81 11.44 -0.21 -3.05
N GLY A 82 12.22 -0.26 -4.12
CA GLY A 82 13.65 0.01 -4.08
C GLY A 82 13.98 1.44 -3.68
N ASP A 83 15.27 1.69 -3.48
CA ASP A 83 15.76 3.02 -3.15
C ASP A 83 15.46 4.02 -4.29
N PRO A 84 15.23 5.30 -3.97
CA PRO A 84 15.08 6.34 -4.98
C PRO A 84 16.27 6.40 -5.93
N ALA A 85 16.03 6.76 -7.20
CA ALA A 85 17.10 6.96 -8.16
C ALA A 85 18.09 8.05 -7.68
N PRO A 86 19.40 7.92 -7.98
CA PRO A 86 20.38 8.96 -7.64
C PRO A 86 19.99 10.28 -8.31
N GLY A 87 19.89 11.35 -7.51
CA GLY A 87 19.41 12.66 -7.97
C GLY A 87 17.92 12.93 -7.73
N SER A 88 17.19 11.98 -7.12
CA SER A 88 15.81 12.21 -6.66
C SER A 88 15.74 13.37 -5.67
N THR A 89 14.63 14.12 -5.71
CA THR A 89 14.41 15.21 -4.75
C THR A 89 14.28 14.68 -3.32
N HIS A 90 14.65 15.49 -2.34
CA HIS A 90 14.51 15.13 -0.92
C HIS A 90 13.08 14.71 -0.58
N ILE A 91 12.08 15.43 -1.10
CA ILE A 91 10.65 15.12 -0.89
C ILE A 91 10.31 13.74 -1.45
N PHE A 92 10.80 13.40 -2.64
CA PHE A 92 10.56 12.09 -3.24
C PHE A 92 11.17 10.95 -2.39
N CYS A 93 12.37 11.16 -1.84
CA CYS A 93 12.99 10.20 -0.93
C CYS A 93 12.17 10.00 0.35
N VAL A 94 11.66 11.09 0.94
CA VAL A 94 10.81 11.04 2.14
C VAL A 94 9.47 10.33 1.85
N ILE A 95 8.84 10.60 0.71
CA ILE A 95 7.62 9.90 0.29
C ILE A 95 7.90 8.40 0.07
N ARG A 96 9.04 8.06 -0.57
CA ARG A 96 9.44 6.67 -0.80
C ARG A 96 9.57 5.91 0.53
N GLU A 97 10.17 6.53 1.54
CA GLU A 97 10.31 5.93 2.87
C GLU A 97 8.96 5.76 3.58
N ALA A 98 8.10 6.77 3.48
CA ALA A 98 6.75 6.72 4.03
C ALA A 98 5.92 5.59 3.39
N LEU A 99 6.06 5.37 2.07
CA LEU A 99 5.43 4.25 1.35
C LEU A 99 5.96 2.88 1.83
N ARG A 100 7.28 2.74 2.02
CA ARG A 100 7.88 1.50 2.55
C ARG A 100 7.42 1.21 3.97
N THR A 101 7.36 2.24 4.82
CA THR A 101 6.82 2.16 6.18
C THR A 101 5.36 1.70 6.16
N LEU A 102 4.54 2.29 5.28
CA LEU A 102 3.15 1.89 5.09
C LEU A 102 3.02 0.43 4.66
N GLY A 103 3.88 -0.04 3.74
CA GLY A 103 3.93 -1.45 3.32
C GLY A 103 4.27 -2.42 4.46
N GLY A 104 5.12 -2.00 5.39
CA GLY A 104 5.49 -2.77 6.59
C GLY A 104 4.33 -3.08 7.54
N LEU A 105 3.20 -2.35 7.45
CA LEU A 105 2.01 -2.63 8.27
C LEU A 105 1.37 -4.00 7.94
N GLY A 106 1.61 -4.54 6.75
CA GLY A 106 1.13 -5.87 6.33
C GLY A 106 2.00 -7.02 6.82
N THR A 107 3.21 -6.74 7.29
CA THR A 107 4.14 -7.73 7.84
C THR A 107 4.32 -7.45 9.33
N THR A 108 3.54 -8.11 10.18
CA THR A 108 3.92 -8.22 11.59
C THR A 108 5.20 -9.05 11.65
N ASN A 109 6.35 -8.38 11.62
CA ASN A 109 7.59 -9.01 12.06
C ASN A 109 7.47 -9.14 13.60
N PRO A 110 7.37 -10.35 14.18
CA PRO A 110 7.57 -10.47 15.61
C PRO A 110 9.02 -10.11 15.87
N ALA A 111 9.23 -9.00 16.58
CA ALA A 111 10.50 -8.75 17.24
C ALA A 111 10.79 -9.90 18.23
#